data_AF-X1QTZ7-F1
#
_entry.id   AF-X1QTZ7-F1
#
_cell.length_a   1.000
_cell.length_b   1.000
_cell.length_c   1.000
_cell.angle_alpha   90.00
_cell.angle_beta   90.00
_cell.angle_gamma   90.00
#
_symmetry.space_group_name_H-M   'P 1'
#
loop_
_entity.id
_entity.type
_entity.pdbx_description
1 polymer ?
#
loop_
_entity_poly.entity_id
_entity_poly.type
_entity_poly.pdbx_seq_one_letter_code
_entity_poly.pdbx_strand_id
1 'polypeptide(L)'
;MTRPIDLLRQGRKEELWQMCCGFLDLSLEQFMDIQKRLLLEQIELLKNCELGRKVMRGAMPETVEEFREQVPLTTYGDYLPELMEKREDVLPAKVAHWVRTSGKTGEYDVKWVPMSEDFAREYEKVAGGLALLGTCSSRGDTSRLKEHLRMLFTMGPPEYASGIMACLVRQAIGCDLLPSKGEEMSFEQ
;
A
#
# COMPACT_ATOMS: atom_id res chain seq x y z
N MET A 1 5.18 17.69 2.85
CA MET A 1 5.50 16.61 3.81
C MET A 1 6.83 16.01 3.37
N THR A 2 7.76 15.74 4.28
CA THR A 2 9.07 15.17 3.96
C THR A 2 8.93 13.74 3.42
N ARG A 3 9.55 13.43 2.28
CA ARG A 3 9.54 12.11 1.65
C ARG A 3 10.85 11.35 1.91
N PRO A 4 10.88 10.02 1.75
CA PRO A 4 12.13 9.25 1.91
C PRO A 4 13.28 9.77 1.04
N ILE A 5 12.99 10.14 -0.22
CA ILE A 5 14.00 10.66 -1.15
C ILE A 5 14.63 11.98 -0.68
N ASP A 6 13.86 12.82 0.03
CA ASP A 6 14.36 14.08 0.57
C ASP A 6 15.41 13.81 1.67
N LEU A 7 15.13 12.85 2.56
CA LEU A 7 16.04 12.45 3.63
C LEU A 7 17.31 11.78 3.07
N LEU A 8 17.16 10.97 2.02
CA LEU A 8 18.29 10.35 1.32
C LEU A 8 19.22 11.43 0.73
N ARG A 9 18.66 12.40 -0.01
CA ARG A 9 19.43 13.50 -0.62
C ARG A 9 20.08 14.42 0.41
N GLN A 10 19.44 14.61 1.55
CA GLN A 10 19.98 15.39 2.68
C GLN A 10 21.00 14.62 3.52
N GLY A 11 21.21 13.32 3.27
CA GLY A 11 22.10 12.47 4.07
C GLY A 11 21.59 12.22 5.49
N ARG A 12 20.29 12.40 5.76
CA ARG A 12 19.65 12.22 7.08
C ARG A 12 19.34 10.74 7.32
N LYS A 13 20.40 9.95 7.47
CA LYS A 13 20.37 8.49 7.51
C LYS A 13 19.48 7.90 8.60
N GLU A 14 19.61 8.40 9.83
CA GLU A 14 18.82 7.91 10.97
C GLU A 14 17.32 8.15 10.77
N GLU A 15 16.97 9.34 10.29
CA GLU A 15 15.56 9.69 10.06
C GLU A 15 14.98 8.92 8.87
N LEU A 16 15.78 8.67 7.84
CA LEU A 16 15.40 7.81 6.72
C LEU A 16 15.10 6.39 7.20
N TRP A 17 15.99 5.81 8.02
CA TRP A 17 15.79 4.50 8.62
C TRP A 17 14.55 4.48 9.50
N GLN A 18 14.38 5.45 10.39
CA GLN A 18 13.23 5.52 11.29
C GLN A 18 11.90 5.66 10.53
N MET A 19 11.87 6.49 9.49
CA MET A 19 10.66 6.68 8.65
C MET A 19 10.26 5.40 7.93
N CYS A 20 11.22 4.66 7.38
CA CYS A 20 10.95 3.55 6.48
C CYS A 20 10.94 2.18 7.17
N CYS A 21 11.71 2.03 8.25
CA CYS A 21 11.99 0.76 8.94
C CYS A 21 11.72 0.83 10.46
N GLY A 22 11.34 1.98 11.02
CA GLY A 22 11.12 2.13 12.46
C GLY A 22 9.99 1.25 13.02
N PHE A 23 9.10 0.74 12.15
CA PHE A 23 8.09 -0.25 12.54
C PHE A 23 8.69 -1.57 13.06
N LEU A 24 9.94 -1.88 12.71
CA LEU A 24 10.64 -3.08 13.18
C LEU A 24 11.00 -3.02 14.67
N ASP A 25 11.01 -1.83 15.25
CA ASP A 25 11.41 -1.60 16.64
C ASP A 25 10.20 -1.54 17.59
N LEU A 26 8.99 -1.74 17.07
CA LEU A 26 7.78 -1.76 17.88
C LEU A 26 7.75 -3.01 18.76
N SER A 27 7.46 -2.83 20.04
CA SER A 27 7.02 -3.93 20.89
C SER A 27 5.64 -4.42 20.44
N LEU A 28 5.29 -5.65 20.82
CA LEU A 28 3.95 -6.18 20.53
C LEU A 28 2.85 -5.28 21.11
N GLU A 29 3.04 -4.72 22.30
CA GLU A 29 2.10 -3.80 22.95
C GLU A 29 1.92 -2.53 22.12
N GLN A 30 3.02 -1.87 21.74
CA GLN A 30 2.99 -0.67 20.90
C GLN A 30 2.33 -0.95 19.55
N PHE A 31 2.65 -2.08 18.92
CA PHE A 31 2.04 -2.51 17.67
C PHE A 31 0.52 -2.66 17.82
N MET A 32 0.07 -3.36 18.87
CA MET A 32 -1.36 -3.60 19.10
C MET A 32 -2.13 -2.31 19.42
N ASP A 33 -1.53 -1.38 20.14
CA ASP A 33 -2.12 -0.07 20.41
C ASP A 33 -2.31 0.74 19.12
N ILE A 34 -1.31 0.72 18.23
CA ILE A 34 -1.40 1.33 16.90
C ILE A 34 -2.51 0.65 16.08
N GLN A 35 -2.56 -0.68 16.03
CA GLN A 35 -3.57 -1.42 15.27
C GLN A 35 -5.00 -1.12 15.75
N LYS A 36 -5.24 -1.06 17.06
CA LYS A 36 -6.57 -0.73 17.62
C LYS A 36 -7.00 0.68 17.22
N ARG A 37 -6.12 1.66 17.36
CA ARG A 37 -6.40 3.05 16.97
C ARG A 37 -6.70 3.14 15.46
N LEU A 38 -5.85 2.56 14.62
CA LEU A 38 -6.03 2.58 13.15
C LEU A 38 -7.33 1.86 12.74
N LEU A 39 -7.69 0.76 13.39
CA LEU A 39 -8.94 0.05 13.12
C LEU A 39 -10.16 0.94 13.40
N LEU A 40 -10.18 1.66 14.52
CA LEU A 40 -11.26 2.60 14.85
C LEU A 40 -11.34 3.75 13.82
N GLU A 41 -10.19 4.27 13.37
CA GLU A 41 -10.14 5.26 12.29
C GLU A 41 -10.73 4.70 10.97
N GLN A 42 -10.42 3.44 10.62
CA GLN A 42 -10.99 2.79 9.44
C GLN A 42 -12.49 2.55 9.57
N ILE A 43 -12.97 2.15 10.75
CA ILE A 43 -14.41 1.99 11.03
C ILE A 43 -15.13 3.32 10.81
N GLU A 44 -14.58 4.43 11.31
CA GLU A 44 -15.17 5.75 11.11
C GLU A 44 -15.25 6.13 9.63
N LEU A 45 -14.19 5.90 8.85
CA LEU A 45 -14.21 6.13 7.41
C LEU A 45 -15.28 5.28 6.70
N LEU A 46 -15.40 4.01 7.06
CA LEU A 46 -16.36 3.09 6.45
C LEU A 46 -17.82 3.46 6.78
N LYS A 47 -18.13 3.85 8.02
CA LYS A 47 -19.48 4.30 8.41
C LYS A 47 -19.98 5.47 7.54
N ASN A 48 -19.05 6.31 7.10
CA ASN A 48 -19.33 7.53 6.37
C ASN A 48 -19.43 7.37 4.85
N CYS A 49 -19.21 6.17 4.29
CA CYS A 49 -19.35 5.91 2.85
C CYS A 49 -20.43 4.86 2.53
N GLU A 50 -20.95 4.88 1.30
CA GLU A 50 -22.00 3.96 0.85
C GLU A 50 -21.51 2.50 0.82
N LEU A 51 -20.30 2.26 0.27
CA LEU A 51 -19.73 0.92 0.22
C LEU A 51 -19.48 0.36 1.63
N GLY A 52 -18.99 1.18 2.55
CA GLY A 52 -18.76 0.79 3.94
C GLY A 52 -20.05 0.42 4.65
N ARG A 53 -21.11 1.23 4.51
CA ARG A 53 -22.44 0.90 5.05
C ARG A 53 -23.01 -0.39 4.45
N LYS A 54 -22.79 -0.64 3.17
CA LYS A 54 -23.19 -1.89 2.50
C LYS A 54 -22.50 -3.11 3.13
N VAL A 55 -21.16 -3.11 3.21
CA VAL A 55 -20.40 -4.26 3.74
C VAL A 55 -20.61 -4.48 5.24
N MET A 56 -20.87 -3.41 5.99
CA MET A 56 -21.24 -3.49 7.41
C MET A 56 -22.73 -3.77 7.63
N ARG A 57 -23.54 -3.98 6.58
CA ARG A 57 -24.99 -4.22 6.66
C ARG A 57 -25.74 -3.13 7.45
N GLY A 58 -25.28 -1.89 7.36
CA GLY A 58 -25.82 -0.74 8.08
C GLY A 58 -25.39 -0.64 9.55
N ALA A 59 -24.56 -1.56 10.06
CA ALA A 59 -23.99 -1.45 11.40
C ALA A 59 -23.09 -0.21 11.54
N MET A 60 -23.08 0.37 12.73
CA MET A 60 -22.30 1.57 13.08
C MET A 60 -21.49 1.33 14.36
N PRO A 61 -20.55 0.36 14.34
CA PRO A 61 -19.79 0.02 15.54
C PRO A 61 -18.93 1.19 16.03
N GLU A 62 -18.84 1.35 17.34
CA GLU A 62 -17.99 2.34 18.01
C GLU A 62 -16.78 1.69 18.67
N THR A 63 -16.81 0.37 18.86
CA THR A 63 -15.73 -0.41 19.46
C THR A 63 -15.24 -1.53 18.53
N VAL A 64 -14.05 -2.05 18.82
CA VAL A 64 -13.49 -3.21 18.10
C VAL A 64 -14.34 -4.46 18.36
N GLU A 65 -14.85 -4.59 19.57
CA GLU A 65 -15.71 -5.69 20.00
C GLU A 65 -17.04 -5.69 19.23
N GLU A 66 -17.70 -4.53 19.14
CA GLU A 66 -18.92 -4.38 18.34
C GLU A 66 -18.66 -4.65 16.86
N PHE A 67 -17.55 -4.14 16.31
CA PHE A 67 -17.19 -4.40 14.92
C PHE A 67 -17.06 -5.91 14.66
N ARG A 68 -16.40 -6.64 15.56
CA ARG A 68 -16.22 -8.09 15.44
C ARG A 68 -17.53 -8.88 15.57
N GLU A 69 -18.47 -8.39 16.37
CA GLU A 69 -19.77 -9.04 16.58
C GLU A 69 -20.75 -8.76 15.43
N GLN A 70 -20.74 -7.54 14.90
CA GLN A 70 -21.76 -7.05 13.98
C GLN A 70 -21.37 -7.13 12.50
N VAL A 71 -20.08 -6.97 12.19
CA VAL A 71 -19.60 -6.90 10.80
C VAL A 71 -19.17 -8.29 10.31
N PRO A 72 -19.78 -8.82 9.24
CA PRO A 72 -19.45 -10.14 8.72
C PRO A 72 -18.08 -10.14 8.02
N LEU A 73 -17.45 -11.31 7.95
CA LEU A 73 -16.36 -11.52 7.00
C LEU A 73 -16.89 -11.40 5.57
N THR A 74 -16.20 -10.61 4.74
CA THR A 74 -16.59 -10.35 3.36
C THR A 74 -15.79 -11.19 2.37
N THR A 75 -16.36 -11.41 1.20
CA THR A 75 -15.72 -11.89 -0.02
C THR A 75 -15.70 -10.79 -1.08
N TYR A 76 -15.02 -11.00 -2.21
CA TYR A 76 -14.98 -9.97 -3.27
C TYR A 76 -16.37 -9.62 -3.84
N GLY A 77 -17.30 -10.59 -3.83
CA GLY A 77 -18.67 -10.37 -4.30
C GLY A 77 -19.45 -9.33 -3.50
N ASP A 78 -19.12 -9.12 -2.22
CA ASP A 78 -19.79 -8.13 -1.36
C ASP A 78 -19.48 -6.68 -1.80
N TYR A 79 -18.43 -6.49 -2.59
CA TYR A 79 -17.98 -5.20 -3.12
C TYR A 79 -18.44 -4.94 -4.57
N LEU A 80 -19.27 -5.83 -5.11
CA LEU A 80 -19.82 -5.70 -6.47
C LEU A 80 -21.23 -5.09 -6.45
N PRO A 81 -21.57 -4.25 -7.44
CA PRO A 81 -20.78 -3.92 -8.63
C PRO A 81 -19.76 -2.78 -8.45
N GLU A 82 -19.72 -2.14 -7.28
CA GLU A 82 -19.07 -0.85 -7.07
C GLU A 82 -17.58 -0.84 -7.46
N LEU A 83 -16.81 -1.85 -7.05
CA LEU A 83 -15.40 -1.94 -7.41
C LEU A 83 -15.16 -2.34 -8.86
N MET A 84 -16.06 -3.12 -9.47
CA MET A 84 -15.94 -3.50 -10.88
C MET A 84 -16.18 -2.31 -11.80
N GLU A 85 -17.17 -1.48 -11.45
CA GLU A 85 -17.51 -0.23 -12.14
C GLU A 85 -16.61 0.94 -11.76
N LYS A 86 -15.69 0.74 -10.80
CA LYS A 86 -14.79 1.76 -10.26
C LYS A 86 -15.53 3.00 -9.76
N ARG A 87 -16.65 2.80 -9.07
CA ARG A 87 -17.45 3.88 -8.47
C ARG A 87 -16.68 4.52 -7.32
N GLU A 88 -16.06 5.68 -7.55
CA GLU A 88 -15.29 6.39 -6.53
C GLU A 88 -16.16 7.19 -5.55
N ASP A 89 -17.39 7.54 -5.94
CA ASP A 89 -18.37 8.29 -5.15
C ASP A 89 -18.82 7.54 -3.88
N VAL A 90 -18.72 6.21 -3.88
CA VAL A 90 -19.16 5.34 -2.77
C VAL A 90 -18.03 4.93 -1.84
N LEU A 91 -16.79 5.34 -2.13
CA LEU A 91 -15.59 4.94 -1.39
C LEU A 91 -15.30 5.87 -0.20
N PRO A 92 -14.60 5.38 0.84
CA PRO A 92 -14.30 6.17 2.03
C PRO A 92 -13.25 7.26 1.82
N ALA A 93 -12.48 7.19 0.74
CA ALA A 93 -11.38 8.09 0.47
C ALA A 93 -11.13 8.22 -1.03
N LYS A 94 -10.47 9.31 -1.43
CA LYS A 94 -10.08 9.56 -2.81
C LYS A 94 -9.08 8.50 -3.30
N VAL A 95 -9.34 7.95 -4.49
CA VAL A 95 -8.50 6.93 -5.11
C VAL A 95 -7.32 7.58 -5.81
N ALA A 96 -6.11 7.08 -5.53
CA ALA A 96 -4.90 7.41 -6.28
C ALA A 96 -4.69 6.45 -7.45
N HIS A 97 -4.91 5.15 -7.21
CA HIS A 97 -4.69 4.10 -8.21
C HIS A 97 -5.76 3.01 -8.12
N TRP A 98 -6.19 2.53 -9.28
CA TRP A 98 -6.94 1.28 -9.38
C TRP A 98 -5.97 0.16 -9.74
N VAL A 99 -5.73 -0.74 -8.80
CA VAL A 99 -4.91 -1.93 -9.03
C VAL A 99 -5.79 -3.15 -9.23
N ARG A 100 -5.28 -4.16 -9.92
CA ARG A 100 -5.94 -5.43 -10.16
C ARG A 100 -5.12 -6.59 -9.66
N THR A 101 -5.84 -7.64 -9.30
CA THR A 101 -5.28 -8.99 -9.19
C THR A 101 -5.93 -9.87 -10.26
N SER A 102 -5.22 -10.90 -10.70
CA SER A 102 -5.73 -11.89 -11.68
C SER A 102 -6.93 -12.69 -11.17
N GLY A 103 -7.35 -12.48 -9.92
CA GLY A 103 -8.54 -13.10 -9.35
C GLY A 103 -8.41 -14.62 -9.20
N LYS A 104 -9.58 -15.28 -9.21
CA LYS A 104 -9.70 -16.74 -9.24
C LYS A 104 -10.36 -17.10 -10.56
N THR A 105 -9.67 -17.88 -11.38
CA THR A 105 -10.13 -18.30 -12.70
C THR A 105 -11.55 -18.85 -12.64
N GLY A 106 -12.46 -18.31 -13.45
CA GLY A 106 -13.85 -18.76 -13.58
C GLY A 106 -14.86 -18.13 -12.61
N GLU A 107 -14.43 -17.29 -11.65
CA GLU A 107 -15.35 -16.59 -10.73
C GLU A 107 -15.42 -15.09 -11.02
N TYR A 108 -14.27 -14.47 -11.34
CA TYR A 108 -14.18 -13.07 -11.77
C TYR A 108 -13.07 -12.94 -12.81
N ASP A 109 -13.30 -12.17 -13.87
CA ASP A 109 -12.27 -11.89 -14.88
C ASP A 109 -11.10 -11.07 -14.30
N VAL A 110 -11.42 -10.15 -13.39
CA VAL A 110 -10.46 -9.29 -12.71
C VAL A 110 -11.02 -8.83 -11.36
N LYS A 111 -10.15 -8.72 -10.34
CA LYS A 111 -10.50 -8.06 -9.08
C LYS A 111 -9.81 -6.72 -8.99
N TRP A 112 -10.57 -5.65 -9.19
CA TRP A 112 -10.16 -4.27 -8.96
C TRP A 112 -10.13 -3.95 -7.46
N VAL A 113 -9.09 -3.23 -7.04
CA VAL A 113 -8.87 -2.78 -5.67
C VAL A 113 -8.50 -1.29 -5.73
N PRO A 114 -9.26 -0.41 -5.06
CA PRO A 114 -8.92 1.01 -4.99
C PRO A 114 -7.80 1.21 -3.95
N MET A 115 -6.75 1.90 -4.37
CA MET A 115 -5.67 2.36 -3.50
C MET A 115 -5.87 3.86 -3.26
N SER A 116 -6.10 4.25 -2.00
CA SER A 116 -6.30 5.66 -1.66
C SER A 116 -5.00 6.47 -1.72
N GLU A 117 -5.12 7.80 -1.85
CA GLU A 117 -3.96 8.70 -1.78
C GLU A 117 -3.17 8.55 -0.48
N ASP A 118 -3.87 8.37 0.64
CA ASP A 118 -3.27 8.22 1.96
C ASP A 118 -2.51 6.90 2.08
N PHE A 119 -3.12 5.81 1.59
CA PHE A 119 -2.45 4.51 1.52
C PHE A 119 -1.19 4.59 0.64
N ALA A 120 -1.27 5.21 -0.54
CA ALA A 120 -0.12 5.32 -1.44
C ALA A 120 1.05 6.08 -0.78
N ARG A 121 0.78 7.12 0.02
CA ARG A 121 1.81 7.86 0.77
C ARG A 121 2.47 7.02 1.87
N GLU A 122 1.70 6.25 2.63
CA GLU A 122 2.27 5.33 3.63
C GLU A 122 3.02 4.18 2.95
N TYR A 123 2.51 3.69 1.82
CA TYR A 123 3.11 2.61 1.05
C TYR A 123 4.45 3.02 0.43
N GLU A 124 4.63 4.28 0.03
CA GLU A 124 5.93 4.84 -0.38
C GLU A 124 7.01 4.65 0.71
N LYS A 125 6.67 4.88 1.98
CA LYS A 125 7.63 4.70 3.11
C LYS A 125 8.00 3.23 3.27
N VAL A 126 7.01 2.33 3.19
CA VAL A 126 7.23 0.87 3.24
C VAL A 126 8.08 0.41 2.05
N ALA A 127 7.85 0.96 0.85
CA ALA A 127 8.64 0.69 -0.33
C ALA A 127 10.10 1.15 -0.18
N GLY A 128 10.33 2.31 0.43
CA GLY A 128 11.67 2.74 0.85
C GLY A 128 12.31 1.76 1.84
N GLY A 129 11.52 1.24 2.77
CA GLY A 129 11.94 0.22 3.73
C GLY A 129 12.36 -1.09 3.06
N LEU A 130 11.64 -1.53 2.02
CA LEU A 130 12.01 -2.70 1.23
C LEU A 130 13.40 -2.55 0.61
N ALA A 131 13.71 -1.39 0.03
CA ALA A 131 15.02 -1.14 -0.57
C ALA A 131 16.14 -1.05 0.49
N LEU A 132 15.87 -0.42 1.63
CA LEU A 132 16.80 -0.38 2.75
C LEU A 132 17.11 -1.78 3.27
N LEU A 133 16.09 -2.56 3.60
CA LEU A 133 16.27 -3.91 4.14
C LEU A 133 16.92 -4.86 3.13
N GLY A 134 16.64 -4.71 1.84
CA GLY A 134 17.28 -5.49 0.78
C GLY A 134 18.75 -5.15 0.54
N THR A 135 19.24 -4.01 1.04
CA THR A 135 20.63 -3.55 0.82
C THR A 135 21.46 -3.43 2.09
N CYS A 136 20.83 -3.38 3.27
CA CYS A 136 21.50 -3.23 4.55
C CYS A 136 22.28 -4.50 4.96
N SER A 137 23.35 -4.31 5.73
CA SER A 137 24.12 -5.41 6.35
C SER A 137 23.79 -5.58 7.84
N SER A 138 23.15 -4.58 8.45
CA SER A 138 22.74 -4.55 9.84
C SER A 138 21.67 -3.47 10.06
N ARG A 139 21.06 -3.46 11.26
CA ARG A 139 20.11 -2.41 11.67
C ARG A 139 20.77 -1.03 11.57
N GLY A 140 20.10 -0.08 10.90
CA GLY A 140 20.58 1.28 10.68
C GLY A 140 21.55 1.43 9.50
N ASP A 141 21.95 0.34 8.82
CA ASP A 141 22.86 0.41 7.68
C ASP A 141 22.14 0.94 6.43
N THR A 142 22.42 2.20 6.12
CA THR A 142 21.95 2.90 4.91
C THR A 142 23.07 3.10 3.88
N SER A 143 24.27 2.55 4.11
CA SER A 143 25.50 2.90 3.38
C SER A 143 25.47 2.54 1.89
N ARG A 144 24.72 1.50 1.53
CA ARG A 144 24.60 1.00 0.15
C ARG A 144 23.45 1.63 -0.63
N LEU A 145 22.57 2.35 0.06
CA LEU A 145 21.46 3.02 -0.57
C LEU A 145 21.93 4.36 -1.16
N LYS A 146 21.67 4.55 -2.45
CA LYS A 146 21.94 5.79 -3.16
C LYS A 146 20.89 6.01 -4.25
N GLU A 147 20.69 7.27 -4.59
CA GLU A 147 19.93 7.63 -5.78
C GLU A 147 20.57 7.00 -7.03
N HIS A 148 19.74 6.69 -8.03
CA HIS A 148 20.13 5.97 -9.25
C HIS A 148 20.71 4.56 -9.01
N LEU A 149 20.33 3.92 -7.89
CA LEU A 149 20.54 2.48 -7.74
C LEU A 149 19.83 1.77 -8.90
N ARG A 150 20.54 0.91 -9.62
CA ARG A 150 19.95 0.14 -10.73
C ARG A 150 19.24 -1.08 -10.18
N MET A 151 17.96 -1.22 -10.51
CA MET A 151 17.13 -2.34 -10.09
C MET A 151 16.48 -2.99 -11.30
N LEU A 152 16.58 -4.31 -11.41
CA LEU A 152 15.89 -5.05 -12.45
C LEU A 152 14.38 -5.05 -12.16
N PHE A 153 13.59 -4.61 -13.14
CA PHE A 153 12.14 -4.64 -13.06
C PHE A 153 11.65 -6.05 -13.41
N THR A 154 11.37 -6.84 -12.37
CA THR A 154 10.87 -8.22 -12.47
C THR A 154 9.41 -8.35 -12.02
N MET A 155 8.74 -7.21 -11.81
CA MET A 155 7.38 -7.16 -11.30
C MET A 155 6.35 -7.13 -12.44
N GLY A 156 5.08 -7.32 -12.09
CA GLY A 156 3.99 -7.15 -13.04
C GLY A 156 3.85 -5.68 -13.48
N PRO A 157 3.07 -5.41 -14.53
CA PRO A 157 2.73 -4.06 -14.95
C PRO A 157 2.13 -3.19 -13.81
N PRO A 158 2.17 -1.84 -13.91
CA PRO A 158 1.68 -0.93 -12.88
C PRO A 158 0.23 -1.14 -12.45
N GLU A 159 -0.62 -1.74 -13.28
CA GLU A 159 -1.97 -2.08 -12.86
C GLU A 159 -2.01 -3.23 -11.84
N TYR A 160 -0.92 -3.95 -11.57
CA TYR A 160 -0.81 -4.90 -10.48
C TYR A 160 -0.17 -4.27 -9.25
N ALA A 161 -0.53 -4.75 -8.05
CA ALA A 161 0.05 -4.27 -6.80
C ALA A 161 1.59 -4.35 -6.77
N SER A 162 2.18 -5.39 -7.36
CA SER A 162 3.63 -5.54 -7.50
C SER A 162 4.26 -4.49 -8.42
N GLY A 163 3.56 -4.08 -9.48
CA GLY A 163 4.01 -3.00 -10.38
C GLY A 163 3.97 -1.63 -9.70
N ILE A 164 2.87 -1.32 -8.99
CA ILE A 164 2.80 -0.11 -8.15
C ILE A 164 3.92 -0.09 -7.13
N MET A 165 4.20 -1.20 -6.45
CA MET A 165 5.29 -1.29 -5.48
C MET A 165 6.64 -0.88 -6.10
N ALA A 166 6.97 -1.37 -7.29
CA ALA A 166 8.22 -0.99 -7.96
C ALA A 166 8.27 0.51 -8.31
N CYS A 167 7.13 1.08 -8.73
CA CYS A 167 7.00 2.53 -8.93
C CYS A 167 7.20 3.33 -7.64
N LEU A 168 6.66 2.86 -6.52
CA LEU A 168 6.82 3.48 -5.21
C LEU A 168 8.25 3.35 -4.67
N VAL A 169 8.94 2.23 -4.91
CA VAL A 169 10.38 2.11 -4.62
C VAL A 169 11.16 3.19 -5.39
N ARG A 170 10.90 3.32 -6.70
CA ARG A 170 11.52 4.38 -7.52
C ARG A 170 11.22 5.77 -6.95
N GLN A 171 10.01 6.04 -6.51
CA GLN A 171 9.65 7.31 -5.89
C GLN A 171 10.36 7.55 -4.54
N ALA A 172 10.46 6.53 -3.71
CA ALA A 172 11.04 6.61 -2.37
C ALA A 172 12.56 6.80 -2.38
N ILE A 173 13.28 6.16 -3.31
CA ILE A 173 14.76 6.15 -3.29
C ILE A 173 15.40 6.65 -4.58
N GLY A 174 14.62 7.02 -5.59
CA GLY A 174 15.13 7.52 -6.87
C GLY A 174 15.93 6.47 -7.65
N CYS A 175 15.52 5.19 -7.61
CA CYS A 175 16.22 4.12 -8.32
C CYS A 175 15.93 4.13 -9.83
N ASP A 176 16.86 3.57 -10.61
CA ASP A 176 16.70 3.37 -12.05
C ASP A 176 16.17 1.96 -12.29
N LEU A 177 14.91 1.85 -12.70
CA LEU A 177 14.30 0.58 -13.08
C LEU A 177 14.78 0.17 -14.48
N LEU A 178 15.28 -1.06 -14.60
CA LEU A 178 15.82 -1.62 -15.83
C LEU A 178 14.92 -2.76 -16.36
N PRO A 179 14.65 -2.81 -17.68
CA PRO A 179 15.01 -1.80 -18.67
C PRO A 179 14.17 -0.53 -18.50
N SER A 180 14.73 0.63 -18.87
CA SER A 180 14.08 1.94 -18.71
C SER A 180 12.78 2.11 -19.51
N LYS A 181 12.51 1.19 -20.44
CA LYS A 181 11.30 1.10 -21.27
C LYS A 181 10.61 -0.27 -21.18
N GLY A 182 10.77 -1.00 -20.07
CA GLY A 182 10.24 -2.37 -19.96
C GLY A 182 8.75 -2.53 -20.22
N GLU A 183 7.95 -1.50 -19.93
CA GLU A 183 6.50 -1.49 -20.20
C GLU A 183 6.16 -1.34 -21.70
N GLU A 184 7.05 -0.72 -22.49
CA GLU A 184 6.90 -0.56 -23.95
C GLU A 184 7.46 -1.76 -24.73
N MET A 185 8.21 -2.63 -24.06
CA MET A 185 8.83 -3.80 -24.68
C MET A 185 7.82 -4.93 -24.76
N SER A 186 7.43 -5.31 -25.98
CA SER A 186 6.77 -6.59 -26.20
C SER A 186 7.73 -7.72 -25.84
N PHE A 187 7.27 -8.74 -25.12
CA PHE A 187 7.99 -10.00 -25.06
C PHE A 187 8.06 -10.56 -26.49
N GLU A 188 9.24 -10.52 -27.11
CA GLU A 188 9.52 -11.30 -28.31
C GLU A 188 9.46 -12.79 -27.91
N GLN A 189 8.71 -13.59 -28.68
CA GLN A 189 8.56 -15.03 -28.49
C GLN A 189 9.81 -15.79 -28.90
#